data_AF-X1KFR2-F1
#
_entry.id   AF-X1KFR2-F1
#
_cell.length_a   1.000
_cell.length_b   1.000
_cell.length_c   1.000
_cell.angle_alpha   90.00
_cell.angle_beta   90.00
_cell.angle_gamma   90.00
#
_symmetry.space_group_name_H-M   'P 1'
#
loop_
_entity.id
_entity.type
_entity.pdbx_description
1 polymer ?
#
loop_
_entity_poly.entity_id
_entity_poly.type
_entity_poly.pdbx_seq_one_letter_code
_entity_poly.pdbx_strand_id
1 'polypeptide(L)'
;MNTLPINVFYSYSHSDDEFRNELEKHLSLLRRQGIIADWHFRKISGGKEWGGQIDKYLNSARIILLLVSPDFMYSDYCYDI
;
A
#
# COMPACT_ATOMS: atom_id res chain seq x y z
N MET A 1 -24.62 6.95 -8.66
CA MET A 1 -24.40 6.80 -7.21
C MET A 1 -22.91 7.00 -6.97
N ASN A 2 -22.51 8.04 -6.22
CA ASN A 2 -21.09 8.22 -5.87
C ASN A 2 -20.79 7.33 -4.67
N THR A 3 -20.19 6.16 -4.90
CA THR A 3 -19.64 5.32 -3.85
C THR A 3 -18.31 5.91 -3.38
N LEU A 4 -18.03 5.83 -2.09
CA LEU A 4 -16.71 6.18 -1.56
C LEU A 4 -15.62 5.33 -2.25
N PRO A 5 -14.44 5.89 -2.53
CA PRO A 5 -13.34 5.14 -3.12
C PRO A 5 -12.99 3.91 -2.28
N ILE A 6 -12.62 2.82 -2.94
CA ILE A 6 -12.16 1.60 -2.31
C ILE A 6 -10.73 1.83 -1.80
N ASN A 7 -10.53 1.69 -0.49
CA ASN A 7 -9.19 1.78 0.09
C ASN A 7 -8.36 0.55 -0.32
N VAL A 8 -7.21 0.81 -0.93
CA VAL A 8 -6.24 -0.20 -1.40
C VAL A 8 -4.93 -0.04 -0.62
N PHE A 9 -4.45 -1.10 0.00
CA PHE A 9 -3.18 -1.11 0.71
C PHE A 9 -2.15 -1.91 -0.07
N TYR A 10 -0.97 -1.35 -0.34
CA TYR A 10 0.16 -2.10 -0.91
C TYR A 10 1.03 -2.67 0.22
N SER A 11 1.19 -3.99 0.23
CA SER A 11 2.17 -4.69 1.05
C SER A 11 3.28 -5.23 0.15
N TYR A 12 4.51 -4.73 0.34
CA TYR A 12 5.66 -5.01 -0.52
C TYR A 12 6.97 -4.69 0.20
N SER A 13 8.09 -5.25 -0.27
CA SER A 13 9.42 -4.91 0.25
C SER A 13 9.90 -3.57 -0.27
N HIS A 14 10.67 -2.84 0.55
CA HIS A 14 11.33 -1.61 0.10
C HIS A 14 12.19 -1.81 -1.15
N SER A 15 12.80 -2.99 -1.30
CA SER A 15 13.58 -3.35 -2.49
C SER A 15 12.74 -3.31 -3.79
N ASP A 16 11.43 -3.48 -3.69
CA ASP A 16 10.50 -3.54 -4.83
C ASP A 16 9.82 -2.19 -5.15
N ASP A 17 10.35 -1.09 -4.61
CA ASP A 17 9.73 0.23 -4.77
C ASP A 17 9.53 0.64 -6.24
N GLU A 18 10.44 0.27 -7.13
CA GLU A 18 10.30 0.52 -8.56
C GLU A 18 9.10 -0.21 -9.18
N PHE A 19 8.89 -1.48 -8.83
CA PHE A 19 7.76 -2.26 -9.32
C PHE A 19 6.44 -1.74 -8.77
N ARG A 20 6.42 -1.36 -7.48
CA ARG A 20 5.25 -0.71 -6.87
C ARG A 20 4.91 0.63 -7.53
N ASN A 21 5.93 1.44 -7.87
CA ASN A 21 5.74 2.69 -8.61
C ASN A 21 5.11 2.44 -10.00
N GLU A 22 5.57 1.43 -10.74
CA GLU A 22 4.97 1.08 -12.05
C GLU A 22 3.52 0.61 -11.89
N LEU A 23 3.22 -0.25 -10.91
CA LEU A 23 1.85 -0.67 -10.62
C LEU A 23 0.95 0.53 -10.31
N GLU A 24 1.43 1.49 -9.51
CA GLU A 24 0.69 2.70 -9.19
C GLU A 24 0.36 3.54 -10.44
N LYS A 25 1.27 3.59 -11.42
CA LYS A 25 1.00 4.24 -12.73
C LYS A 25 -0.12 3.52 -13.48
N HIS A 26 -0.11 2.19 -13.51
CA HIS A 26 -1.17 1.39 -14.14
C HIS A 26 -2.55 1.63 -13.47
N LEU A 27 -2.58 1.77 -12.14
CA LEU A 27 -3.80 2.02 -11.38
C LEU A 27 -4.25 3.49 -11.37
N SER A 28 -3.47 4.39 -11.98
CA SER A 28 -3.73 5.84 -11.94
C SER A 28 -5.09 6.23 -12.51
N LEU A 29 -5.63 5.50 -13.49
CA LEU A 29 -6.94 5.77 -14.05
C LEU A 29 -8.05 5.54 -13.02
N LEU A 30 -7.99 4.42 -12.27
CA LEU A 30 -8.95 4.09 -11.23
C LEU A 30 -8.93 5.11 -10.10
N ARG A 31 -7.73 5.57 -9.73
CA ARG A 31 -7.57 6.66 -8.76
C ARG A 31 -8.17 7.96 -9.27
N ARG A 32 -7.89 8.35 -10.52
CA ARG A 32 -8.43 9.58 -11.15
C ARG A 32 -9.96 9.55 -11.24
N GLN A 33 -10.55 8.37 -11.43
CA GLN A 33 -11.99 8.15 -11.43
C GLN A 33 -12.61 8.09 -10.03
N GLY A 34 -11.79 8.17 -8.97
CA GLY A 34 -12.26 8.05 -7.59
C GLY A 34 -12.75 6.64 -7.21
N ILE A 35 -12.38 5.62 -7.99
CA ILE A 35 -12.75 4.22 -7.73
C ILE A 35 -11.91 3.66 -6.59
N ILE A 36 -10.62 4.03 -6.54
CA ILE A 36 -9.70 3.59 -5.50
C ILE A 36 -9.03 4.78 -4.79
N ALA A 37 -8.69 4.57 -3.53
CA ALA A 37 -7.77 5.40 -2.76
C ALA A 37 -6.65 4.49 -2.24
N ASP A 38 -5.45 4.64 -2.80
CA ASP A 38 -4.33 3.76 -2.51
C ASP A 38 -3.40 4.28 -1.41
N TRP A 39 -2.78 3.38 -0.64
CA TRP A 39 -1.88 3.70 0.47
C TRP A 39 -0.68 2.74 0.56
N HIS A 40 0.48 3.25 0.98
CA HIS A 40 1.68 2.48 1.33
C HIS A 40 2.53 3.23 2.37
N PHE A 41 3.44 2.52 3.04
CA PHE A 41 4.22 3.03 4.18
C PHE A 41 5.04 4.30 3.88
N ARG A 42 5.59 4.46 2.66
CA ARG A 42 6.32 5.69 2.28
C ARG A 42 5.45 6.95 2.28
N LYS A 43 4.12 6.85 2.41
CA LYS A 43 3.22 8.00 2.58
C LYS A 43 3.21 8.54 4.03
N ILE A 44 3.88 7.87 4.97
CA ILE A 44 4.07 8.40 6.34
C ILE A 44 5.13 9.50 6.30
N SER A 45 4.73 10.72 6.66
CA SER A 45 5.66 11.84 6.87
C SER A 45 6.52 11.56 8.10
N GLY A 46 7.85 11.69 7.99
CA GLY A 46 8.79 11.41 9.07
C GLY A 46 8.41 12.13 10.38
N GLY A 47 8.21 11.36 11.46
CA GLY A 47 7.98 11.89 12.80
C GLY A 47 6.79 11.30 13.58
N LYS A 48 5.95 10.44 13.00
CA LYS A 48 4.85 9.77 13.73
C LYS A 48 5.08 8.27 13.81
N GLU A 49 4.74 7.69 14.96
CA GLU A 49 4.76 6.25 15.26
C GLU A 49 4.32 5.42 14.05
N TRP A 50 5.25 4.62 13.55
CA TRP A 50 5.09 3.87 12.32
C TRP A 50 4.05 2.76 12.46
N GLY A 51 4.07 2.02 13.58
CA GLY A 51 3.18 0.87 13.82
C GLY A 51 1.70 1.23 13.81
N GLY A 52 1.29 2.20 14.65
CA GLY A 52 -0.14 2.53 14.81
C GLY A 52 -0.81 3.11 13.54
N GLN A 53 -0.04 3.70 12.62
CA GLN A 53 -0.58 4.18 11.35
C GLN A 53 -0.72 3.05 10.34
N ILE A 54 0.27 2.16 10.26
CA ILE A 54 0.24 1.02 9.33
C ILE A 54 -0.93 0.11 9.65
N ASP A 55 -1.12 -0.23 10.94
CA ASP A 55 -2.26 -1.03 11.40
C ASP A 55 -3.60 -0.38 11.05
N LYS A 56 -3.70 0.93 11.23
CA LYS A 56 -4.92 1.67 10.90
C LYS A 56 -5.24 1.57 9.41
N TYR A 57 -4.25 1.79 8.54
CA TYR A 57 -4.47 1.72 7.10
C TYR A 57 -4.76 0.30 6.64
N LEU A 58 -4.02 -0.69 7.14
CA LEU A 58 -4.23 -2.11 6.89
C LEU A 58 -5.66 -2.54 7.27
N ASN A 59 -6.10 -2.24 8.50
CA ASN A 59 -7.45 -2.60 8.98
C ASN A 59 -8.57 -1.82 8.26
N SER A 60 -8.27 -0.66 7.67
CA SER A 60 -9.24 0.13 6.90
C SER A 60 -9.29 -0.23 5.42
N ALA A 61 -8.35 -1.05 4.95
CA ALA A 61 -8.23 -1.43 3.55
C ALA A 61 -9.32 -2.44 3.19
N ARG A 62 -9.97 -2.21 2.05
CA ARG A 62 -10.93 -3.17 1.48
C ARG A 62 -10.24 -4.13 0.52
N ILE A 63 -9.11 -3.72 -0.04
CA ILE A 63 -8.25 -4.54 -0.89
C ILE A 63 -6.82 -4.42 -0.37
N ILE A 64 -6.15 -5.55 -0.22
CA ILE A 64 -4.72 -5.63 0.06
C ILE A 64 -4.05 -6.17 -1.20
N LEU A 65 -3.12 -5.40 -1.76
CA LEU A 65 -2.27 -5.81 -2.87
C LEU A 65 -0.92 -6.26 -2.32
N LEU A 66 -0.73 -7.56 -2.27
CA LEU A 66 0.50 -8.20 -1.82
C LEU A 66 1.44 -8.40 -3.02
N LEU A 67 2.59 -7.74 -3.01
CA LEU A 67 3.62 -7.89 -4.05
C LEU A 67 4.71 -8.82 -3.51
N VAL A 68 4.58 -10.11 -3.84
CA VAL A 68 5.47 -11.16 -3.35
C VAL A 68 6.71 -11.26 -4.25
N SER A 69 7.87 -11.07 -3.67
CA SER A 69 9.20 -11.20 -4.28
C SER A 69 10.14 -11.96 -3.32
N PRO A 70 11.34 -12.37 -3.76
CA PRO A 70 12.36 -12.89 -2.84
C PRO A 70 12.71 -11.89 -1.73
N ASP A 71 12.80 -10.60 -2.04
CA ASP A 71 13.07 -9.54 -1.06
C ASP A 71 11.92 -9.34 -0.08
N PHE A 72 10.68 -9.57 -0.50
CA PHE A 72 9.52 -9.60 0.39
C PHE A 72 9.62 -10.74 1.40
N MET A 73 9.97 -11.95 0.95
CA MET A 73 10.12 -13.11 1.83
C MET A 73 11.32 -13.00 2.78
N TYR A 74 12.36 -12.28 2.37
CA TYR A 74 13.56 -12.03 3.18
C TYR A 74 13.37 -10.91 4.21
N SER A 75 12.42 -10.00 3.99
CA SER A 75 12.21 -8.85 4.86
C SER A 75 11.50 -9.27 6.14
N ASP A 76 12.22 -9.24 7.27
CA ASP A 76 11.64 -9.44 8.62
C ASP A 76 10.44 -8.52 8.84
N TYR A 77 10.53 -7.26 8.40
CA TYR A 77 9.42 -6.32 8.48
C TYR A 77 8.18 -6.76 7.67
N CYS A 78 8.33 -7.41 6.52
CA CYS A 78 7.17 -7.88 5.74
C CYS A 78 6.62 -9.22 6.27
N TYR A 79 7.44 -9.96 7.01
CA TYR A 79 7.12 -11.26 7.56
C TYR A 79 6.50 -11.18 8.98
N ASP A 80 6.84 -10.13 9.73
CA ASP A 80 6.45 -9.92 11.13
C ASP A 80 5.26 -8.94 11.32
N ILE A 81 4.58 -8.51 10.25
CA ILE A 81 3.33 -7.72 10.34
C ILE A 81 2.19 -8.57 10.91
#